data_AF-A0A1D7Y4S3-F1
#
_entry.id   AF-A0A1D7Y4S3-F1
#
_cell.length_a   1.000
_cell.length_b   1.000
_cell.length_c   1.000
_cell.angle_alpha   90.00
_cell.angle_beta   90.00
_cell.angle_gamma   90.00
#
_symmetry.space_group_name_H-M   'P 1'
#
loop_
_entity.id
_entity.type
_entity.pdbx_description
1 polymer ?
#
loop_
_entity_poly.entity_id
_entity_poly.type
_entity_poly.pdbx_seq_one_letter_code
_entity_poly.pdbx_strand_id
1 'polypeptide(L)'
;MPASDAELTSAIRASGRHSDSAADALDELYRRHRPALLAYARTCCRDGHTAEDLASEAFTRTLQAVRAGRGPESAWRPYLLSVVRRTAADWAATARRTDLSPDFERWLESAPVEESGEERVLRQEDDALLVRGFRSLPERWQSVLWHTVIEGESAEQVGALLGISPSGVGSLAARAREGLREAYLTAHIESVESADQAECRHYSRLLAAAIRRPGRRPNKDLARHLDACSGCRRAMTELTDLNERLRLILPGAVLLWAAPAYLVSRLAQAGTGAGGTGHAAVHPPKSTLNPLGAGLAAGAVILAATGGFLLLSDSGNDTRAAAPASAPSLSPTPSKTASPPPSPSRTSRPVHTRTPTPSSHNELPLSTTSTVNSPDPTGEMVAGVAADLCLDNHWASPADGSPITIYPCNGTIAQKVTVTSDHRLKIQGKCVDVSGSGTANGTPVRLFSCSSNTATQVWMPQPDGSLLNPHSNRCLDDPGATLQAGAQLQIFDCNKTAAQRWRIP
;
A
#
# COMPACT_ATOMS: atom_id res chain seq x y z
N MET A 1 34.36 10.72 4.49
CA MET A 1 32.97 10.58 4.05
C MET A 1 32.79 11.44 2.81
N PRO A 2 32.17 10.96 1.73
CA PRO A 2 31.84 11.81 0.59
C PRO A 2 30.88 12.92 1.04
N ALA A 3 30.94 14.09 0.37
CA ALA A 3 30.03 15.20 0.65
C ALA A 3 28.58 14.80 0.38
N SER A 4 27.67 15.15 1.28
CA SER A 4 26.24 14.94 1.14
C SER A 4 25.62 15.82 0.07
N ASP A 5 24.45 15.44 -0.44
CA ASP A 5 23.73 16.25 -1.43
C ASP A 5 23.43 17.67 -0.91
N ALA A 6 23.21 17.83 0.40
CA ALA A 6 23.01 19.14 1.03
C ALA A 6 24.29 20.00 1.04
N GLU A 7 25.46 19.39 1.29
CA GLU A 7 26.75 20.08 1.23
C GLU A 7 27.09 20.47 -0.21
N LEU A 8 26.86 19.57 -1.18
CA LEU A 8 27.04 19.84 -2.61
C LEU A 8 26.10 20.98 -3.07
N THR A 9 24.85 20.96 -2.63
CA THR A 9 23.87 22.03 -2.91
C THR A 9 24.32 23.37 -2.34
N SER A 10 24.79 23.36 -1.09
CA SER A 10 25.30 24.57 -0.42
C SER A 10 26.53 25.12 -1.13
N ALA A 11 27.43 24.25 -1.60
CA ALA A 11 28.60 24.64 -2.38
C ALA A 11 28.22 25.27 -3.73
N ILE A 12 27.21 24.72 -4.42
CA ILE A 12 26.67 25.30 -5.67
C ILE A 12 26.03 26.67 -5.44
N ARG A 13 25.32 26.87 -4.32
CA ARG A 13 24.69 28.14 -3.97
C ARG A 13 25.71 29.21 -3.56
N ALA A 14 26.75 28.81 -2.82
CA ALA A 14 27.79 29.71 -2.32
C ALA A 14 28.79 30.13 -3.43
N SER A 15 28.94 29.31 -4.46
CA SER A 15 29.90 29.56 -5.54
C SER A 15 29.37 30.51 -6.60
N GLY A 16 30.23 31.41 -7.09
CA GLY A 16 29.99 32.11 -8.35
C GLY A 16 29.87 31.12 -9.52
N ARG A 17 29.19 31.53 -10.61
CA ARG A 17 28.85 30.68 -11.77
C ARG A 17 30.02 29.90 -12.45
N HIS A 18 31.27 30.12 -12.05
CA HIS A 18 32.49 29.65 -12.71
C HIS A 18 33.56 29.09 -11.74
N SER A 19 33.20 28.57 -10.55
CA SER A 19 34.19 27.89 -9.69
C SER A 19 34.30 26.40 -10.06
N ASP A 20 35.53 25.88 -10.09
CA ASP A 20 35.80 24.44 -10.32
C ASP A 20 35.09 23.58 -9.26
N SER A 21 35.04 24.05 -8.01
CA SER A 21 34.32 23.37 -6.92
C SER A 21 32.82 23.24 -7.17
N ALA A 22 32.17 24.20 -7.83
CA ALA A 22 30.75 24.09 -8.18
C ALA A 22 30.53 23.14 -9.37
N ALA A 23 31.50 23.04 -10.28
CA ALA A 23 31.47 22.07 -11.37
C ALA A 23 31.60 20.63 -10.84
N ASP A 24 32.55 20.38 -9.93
CA ASP A 24 32.73 19.07 -9.29
C ASP A 24 31.49 18.67 -8.48
N ALA A 25 30.90 19.61 -7.73
CA ALA A 25 29.69 19.36 -6.96
C ALA A 25 28.49 19.01 -7.87
N LEU A 26 28.41 19.67 -9.04
CA LEU A 26 27.39 19.40 -10.03
C LEU A 26 27.56 18.01 -10.66
N ASP A 27 28.78 17.66 -11.05
CA ASP A 27 29.08 16.37 -11.66
C ASP A 27 28.75 15.22 -10.69
N GLU A 28 29.11 15.37 -9.43
CA GLU A 28 28.80 14.37 -8.40
C GLU A 28 27.29 14.21 -8.18
N LEU A 29 26.52 15.30 -8.12
CA LEU A 29 25.06 15.23 -8.06
C LEU A 29 24.46 14.58 -9.30
N TYR A 30 24.97 14.92 -10.49
CA TYR A 30 24.51 14.32 -11.74
C TYR A 30 24.77 12.81 -11.73
N ARG A 31 26.00 12.39 -11.42
CA ARG A 31 26.41 10.99 -11.34
C ARG A 31 25.55 10.18 -10.37
N ARG A 32 25.21 10.74 -9.20
CA ARG A 32 24.37 10.08 -8.17
C ARG A 32 22.93 9.88 -8.61
N HIS A 33 22.33 10.86 -9.28
CA HIS A 33 20.90 10.83 -9.58
C HIS A 33 20.59 10.34 -11.01
N ARG A 34 21.54 10.44 -11.95
CA ARG A 34 21.33 10.07 -13.36
C ARG A 34 20.69 8.69 -13.57
N PRO A 35 21.09 7.59 -12.90
CA PRO A 35 20.49 6.28 -13.15
C PRO A 35 18.98 6.26 -12.89
N ALA A 36 18.53 6.95 -11.84
CA ALA A 36 17.12 7.04 -11.50
C ALA A 36 16.35 7.98 -12.44
N LEU A 37 16.93 9.13 -12.78
CA LEU A 37 16.32 10.06 -13.73
C LEU A 37 16.11 9.43 -15.08
N LEU A 38 17.13 8.74 -15.58
CA LEU A 38 17.08 8.06 -16.86
C LEU A 38 16.08 6.90 -16.84
N ALA A 39 16.03 6.13 -15.74
CA ALA A 39 15.04 5.08 -15.58
C ALA A 39 13.61 5.63 -15.65
N TYR A 40 13.35 6.79 -15.04
CA TYR A 40 12.03 7.42 -15.11
C TYR A 40 11.75 8.07 -16.48
N ALA A 41 12.72 8.77 -17.05
CA ALA A 41 12.59 9.40 -18.37
C ALA A 41 12.27 8.38 -19.47
N ARG A 42 12.82 7.16 -19.39
CA ARG A 42 12.48 6.05 -20.30
C ARG A 42 11.02 5.64 -20.25
N THR A 43 10.31 5.90 -19.15
CA THR A 43 8.85 5.66 -19.09
C THR A 43 8.04 6.73 -19.81
N CYS A 44 8.64 7.90 -20.10
CA CYS A 44 7.99 9.03 -20.76
C CYS A 44 8.28 9.10 -22.27
N CYS A 45 9.41 8.54 -22.72
CA CYS A 45 9.94 8.70 -24.08
C CYS A 45 9.85 7.43 -24.92
N ARG A 46 9.91 7.56 -26.26
CA ARG A 46 9.89 6.42 -27.19
C ARG A 46 11.19 5.63 -27.22
N ASP A 47 12.32 6.33 -27.08
CA ASP A 47 13.65 5.76 -27.21
C ASP A 47 14.61 6.25 -26.12
N GLY A 48 15.75 5.57 -26.01
CA GLY A 48 16.74 5.83 -24.98
C GLY A 48 17.46 7.17 -25.12
N HIS A 49 17.71 7.66 -26.33
CA HIS A 49 18.41 8.93 -26.55
C HIS A 49 17.53 10.11 -26.15
N THR A 50 16.27 10.09 -26.57
CA THR A 50 15.27 11.06 -26.12
C THR A 50 15.13 11.08 -24.60
N ALA A 51 15.16 9.90 -23.95
CA ALA A 51 15.12 9.81 -22.50
C ALA A 51 16.35 10.44 -21.82
N GLU A 52 17.54 10.34 -22.43
CA GLU A 52 18.75 11.01 -21.95
C GLU A 52 18.67 12.53 -22.09
N ASP A 53 18.11 13.03 -23.19
CA ASP A 53 17.85 14.46 -23.38
C ASP A 53 16.87 14.98 -22.33
N LEU A 54 15.77 14.24 -22.09
CA LEU A 54 14.75 14.61 -21.10
C LEU A 54 15.34 14.65 -19.69
N ALA A 55 16.13 13.63 -19.33
CA ALA A 55 16.81 13.57 -18.04
C ALA A 55 17.80 14.73 -17.87
N SER A 56 18.57 15.05 -18.91
CA SER A 56 19.55 16.14 -18.90
C SER A 56 18.86 17.50 -18.75
N GLU A 57 17.80 17.76 -19.51
CA GLU A 57 17.03 19.00 -19.41
C GLU A 57 16.38 19.15 -18.03
N ALA A 58 15.78 18.08 -17.50
CA ALA A 58 15.20 18.09 -16.15
C ALA A 58 16.23 18.39 -15.06
N PHE A 59 17.44 17.85 -15.20
CA PHE A 59 18.55 18.13 -14.29
C PHE A 59 19.02 19.58 -14.42
N THR A 60 19.16 20.12 -15.64
CA THR A 60 19.52 21.53 -15.89
C THR A 60 18.48 22.49 -15.29
N ARG A 61 17.18 22.23 -15.47
CA ARG A 61 16.09 23.03 -14.88
C ARG A 61 16.15 23.00 -13.35
N THR A 62 16.46 21.85 -12.76
CA THR A 62 16.64 21.72 -11.30
C THR A 62 17.84 22.50 -10.80
N LEU A 63 18.98 22.43 -11.50
CA LEU A 63 20.16 23.22 -11.19
C LEU A 63 19.87 24.73 -11.24
N GLN A 64 19.13 25.18 -12.26
CA GLN A 64 18.71 26.59 -12.36
C GLN A 64 17.85 27.00 -11.16
N ALA A 65 16.93 26.13 -10.72
CA ALA A 65 16.15 26.38 -9.50
C ALA A 65 17.04 26.47 -8.25
N VAL A 66 17.98 25.54 -8.08
CA VAL A 66 18.95 25.51 -6.97
C VAL A 66 19.80 26.77 -6.90
N ARG A 67 20.34 27.20 -8.04
CA ARG A 67 21.13 28.44 -8.14
C ARG A 67 20.32 29.70 -7.85
N ALA A 68 19.02 29.66 -8.14
CA ALA A 68 18.09 30.75 -7.81
C ALA A 68 17.62 30.72 -6.33
N GLY A 69 18.22 29.88 -5.48
CA GLY A 69 17.82 29.71 -4.08
C GLY A 69 16.48 28.96 -3.90
N ARG A 70 15.96 28.35 -4.97
CA ARG A 70 14.78 27.46 -4.95
C ARG A 70 15.24 26.00 -5.04
N GLY A 71 14.31 25.06 -5.20
CA GLY A 71 14.63 23.65 -5.44
C GLY A 71 15.10 22.89 -4.19
N PRO A 72 15.53 21.63 -4.36
CA PRO A 72 15.80 20.72 -3.26
C PRO A 72 17.10 21.08 -2.55
N GLU A 73 17.13 20.89 -1.23
CA GLU A 73 18.35 20.93 -0.44
C GLU A 73 18.91 19.53 -0.22
N SER A 74 18.05 18.59 0.17
CA SER A 74 18.43 17.19 0.44
C SER A 74 17.52 16.16 -0.21
N ALA A 75 16.29 16.54 -0.57
CA ALA A 75 15.32 15.66 -1.23
C ALA A 75 15.45 15.68 -2.77
N TRP A 76 16.68 15.55 -3.29
CA TRP A 76 16.97 15.68 -4.72
C TRP A 76 16.24 14.65 -5.59
N ARG A 77 16.21 13.39 -5.18
CA ARG A 77 15.62 12.29 -5.98
C ARG A 77 14.12 12.51 -6.28
N PRO A 78 13.21 12.64 -5.30
CA PRO A 78 11.79 12.88 -5.59
C PRO A 78 11.56 14.21 -6.33
N TYR A 79 12.35 15.25 -6.04
CA TYR A 79 12.26 16.52 -6.75
C TYR A 79 12.58 16.36 -8.24
N LEU A 80 13.72 15.76 -8.57
CA LEU A 80 14.15 15.56 -9.97
C LEU A 80 13.15 14.71 -10.75
N LEU A 81 12.62 13.64 -10.16
CA LEU A 81 11.60 12.81 -10.82
C LEU A 81 10.33 13.62 -11.14
N SER A 82 9.90 14.50 -10.22
CA SER A 82 8.79 15.42 -10.50
C SER A 82 9.10 16.40 -11.64
N VAL A 83 10.36 16.82 -11.80
CA VAL A 83 10.79 17.73 -12.88
C VAL A 83 10.83 16.99 -14.21
N VAL A 84 11.29 15.72 -14.24
CA VAL A 84 11.26 14.88 -15.46
C VAL A 84 9.85 14.82 -16.05
N ARG A 85 8.85 14.48 -15.25
CA ARG A 85 7.46 14.45 -15.74
C ARG A 85 6.97 15.81 -16.22
N ARG A 86 7.25 16.88 -15.46
CA ARG A 86 6.83 18.24 -15.85
C ARG A 86 7.47 18.67 -17.17
N THR A 87 8.77 18.42 -17.35
CA THR A 87 9.47 18.68 -18.61
C THR A 87 8.89 17.86 -19.76
N ALA A 88 8.56 16.59 -19.54
CA ALA A 88 7.90 15.76 -20.55
C ALA A 88 6.51 16.29 -20.93
N ALA A 89 5.74 16.78 -19.96
CA ALA A 89 4.45 17.43 -20.22
C ALA A 89 4.64 18.74 -21.01
N ASP A 90 5.68 19.53 -20.72
CA ASP A 90 6.00 20.73 -21.50
C ASP A 90 6.39 20.37 -22.94
N TRP A 91 7.16 19.29 -23.15
CA TRP A 91 7.49 18.80 -24.49
C TRP A 91 6.25 18.42 -25.30
N ALA A 92 5.22 17.86 -24.65
CA ALA A 92 3.96 17.51 -25.30
C ALA A 92 3.22 18.72 -25.91
N ALA A 93 3.49 19.93 -25.41
CA ALA A 93 2.96 21.18 -25.96
C ALA A 93 3.81 21.77 -27.11
N THR A 94 4.87 21.08 -27.55
CA THR A 94 5.81 21.54 -28.58
C THR A 94 5.96 20.53 -29.72
N ALA A 95 6.81 20.83 -30.69
CA ALA A 95 7.18 19.87 -31.75
C ALA A 95 7.80 18.56 -31.21
N ARG A 96 8.34 18.58 -29.97
CA ARG A 96 8.91 17.39 -29.31
C ARG A 96 7.88 16.38 -28.84
N ARG A 97 6.58 16.66 -28.99
CA ARG A 97 5.51 15.72 -28.65
C ARG A 97 5.72 14.34 -29.29
N THR A 98 6.23 14.28 -30.52
CA THR A 98 6.50 13.03 -31.24
C THR A 98 7.59 12.16 -30.62
N ASP A 99 8.42 12.73 -29.74
CA ASP A 99 9.51 12.02 -29.07
C ASP A 99 8.99 11.26 -27.82
N LEU A 100 7.76 11.57 -27.38
CA LEU A 100 7.13 11.00 -26.19
C LEU A 100 6.45 9.66 -26.49
N SER A 101 6.41 8.79 -25.49
CA SER A 101 5.71 7.51 -25.58
C SER A 101 4.22 7.75 -25.88
N PRO A 102 3.60 6.99 -26.81
CA PRO A 102 2.17 7.08 -27.07
C PRO A 102 1.31 6.84 -25.82
N ASP A 103 1.77 6.01 -24.88
CA ASP A 103 1.06 5.77 -23.62
C ASP A 103 1.09 7.01 -22.71
N PHE A 104 2.22 7.71 -22.68
CA PHE A 104 2.36 8.96 -21.92
C PHE A 104 1.52 10.09 -22.53
N GLU A 105 1.50 10.20 -23.86
CA GLU A 105 0.63 11.15 -24.57
C GLU A 105 -0.85 10.90 -24.26
N ARG A 106 -1.31 9.64 -24.36
CA ARG A 106 -2.68 9.25 -24.02
C ARG A 106 -3.02 9.59 -22.57
N TRP A 107 -2.10 9.34 -21.64
CA TRP A 107 -2.29 9.67 -20.23
C TRP A 107 -2.45 11.18 -19.98
N LEU A 108 -1.67 12.01 -20.67
CA LEU A 108 -1.81 13.47 -20.60
C LEU A 108 -3.17 13.93 -21.13
N GLU A 109 -3.66 13.32 -22.22
CA GLU A 109 -4.97 13.62 -22.80
C GLU A 109 -6.12 13.11 -21.93
N SER A 110 -5.91 12.02 -21.20
CA SER A 110 -6.91 11.36 -20.35
C SER A 110 -7.00 11.92 -18.92
N ALA A 111 -6.43 13.09 -18.62
CA ALA A 111 -6.53 13.69 -17.29
C ALA A 111 -8.03 13.78 -16.89
N PRO A 112 -8.43 13.24 -15.72
CA PRO A 112 -9.65 12.45 -15.63
C PRO A 112 -10.97 13.25 -15.70
N VAL A 113 -11.87 12.77 -16.55
CA VAL A 113 -13.33 12.85 -16.36
C VAL A 113 -13.73 11.74 -15.38
N GLU A 114 -14.11 12.18 -14.17
CA GLU A 114 -14.95 11.56 -13.12
C GLU A 114 -14.99 10.02 -12.94
N GLU A 115 -14.24 9.53 -11.94
CA GLU A 115 -14.70 8.44 -11.05
C GLU A 115 -15.88 8.95 -10.20
N SER A 116 -16.74 8.04 -9.71
CA SER A 116 -17.81 8.41 -8.76
C SER A 116 -17.24 9.17 -7.56
N GLY A 117 -17.79 10.37 -7.31
CA GLY A 117 -17.17 11.37 -6.44
C GLY A 117 -16.91 10.90 -5.01
N GLU A 118 -17.77 10.07 -4.43
CA GLU A 118 -17.68 9.69 -3.01
C GLU A 118 -16.49 8.77 -2.70
N GLU A 119 -16.17 7.81 -3.57
CA GLU A 119 -15.08 6.86 -3.31
C GLU A 119 -13.71 7.44 -3.71
N ARG A 120 -13.69 8.31 -4.73
CA ARG A 120 -12.52 9.14 -5.01
C ARG A 120 -12.22 10.06 -3.83
N VAL A 121 -13.23 10.70 -3.23
CA VAL A 121 -13.05 11.60 -2.09
C VAL A 121 -12.43 10.88 -0.89
N LEU A 122 -12.92 9.71 -0.50
CA LEU A 122 -12.37 9.00 0.67
C LEU A 122 -10.95 8.46 0.45
N ARG A 123 -10.65 7.85 -0.70
CA ARG A 123 -9.28 7.40 -1.05
C ARG A 123 -8.34 8.60 -1.22
N GLN A 124 -8.81 9.65 -1.87
CA GLN A 124 -8.06 10.90 -2.03
C GLN A 124 -7.81 11.58 -0.68
N GLU A 125 -8.74 11.50 0.27
CA GLU A 125 -8.56 12.04 1.61
C GLU A 125 -7.50 11.28 2.41
N ASP A 126 -7.57 9.95 2.49
CA ASP A 126 -6.59 9.15 3.26
C ASP A 126 -5.19 9.16 2.62
N ASP A 127 -5.10 8.98 1.30
CA ASP A 127 -3.85 9.12 0.56
C ASP A 127 -3.33 10.55 0.68
N ALA A 128 -4.21 11.56 0.70
CA ALA A 128 -3.81 12.94 0.95
C ALA A 128 -3.27 13.13 2.37
N LEU A 129 -3.79 12.44 3.40
CA LEU A 129 -3.24 12.53 4.76
C LEU A 129 -1.81 11.98 4.81
N LEU A 130 -1.54 10.84 4.16
CA LEU A 130 -0.19 10.27 4.10
C LEU A 130 0.77 11.14 3.27
N VAL A 131 0.32 11.62 2.11
CA VAL A 131 1.10 12.52 1.25
C VAL A 131 1.35 13.87 1.94
N ARG A 132 0.34 14.44 2.62
CA ARG A 132 0.46 15.68 3.41
C ARG A 132 1.41 15.48 4.57
N GLY A 133 1.28 14.38 5.31
CA GLY A 133 2.19 13.99 6.39
C GLY A 133 3.64 13.90 5.89
N PHE A 134 3.88 13.17 4.80
CA PHE A 134 5.20 13.05 4.18
C PHE A 134 5.79 14.40 3.75
N ARG A 135 5.00 15.22 3.04
CA ARG A 135 5.43 16.56 2.58
C ARG A 135 5.71 17.53 3.72
N SER A 136 5.12 17.32 4.90
CA SER A 136 5.37 18.15 6.08
C SER A 136 6.67 17.81 6.82
N LEU A 137 7.31 16.67 6.51
CA LEU A 137 8.55 16.27 7.16
C LEU A 137 9.73 17.13 6.70
N PRO A 138 10.80 17.25 7.52
CA PRO A 138 12.06 17.81 7.07
C PRO A 138 12.56 17.12 5.78
N GLU A 139 13.14 17.87 4.83
CA GLU A 139 13.58 17.30 3.54
C GLU A 139 14.54 16.11 3.72
N ARG A 140 15.41 16.17 4.74
CA ARG A 140 16.34 15.09 5.04
C ARG A 140 15.62 13.80 5.45
N TRP A 141 14.46 13.91 6.10
CA TRP A 141 13.61 12.78 6.45
C TRP A 141 12.83 12.27 5.23
N GLN A 142 12.35 13.16 4.37
CA GLN A 142 11.75 12.77 3.09
C GLN A 142 12.75 11.98 2.23
N SER A 143 13.99 12.47 2.16
CA SER A 143 15.09 11.85 1.41
C SER A 143 15.42 10.45 1.93
N VAL A 144 15.65 10.28 3.25
CA VAL A 144 15.94 8.94 3.79
C VAL A 144 14.79 7.96 3.58
N LEU A 145 13.54 8.40 3.72
CA LEU A 145 12.37 7.55 3.50
C LEU A 145 12.23 7.17 2.03
N TRP A 146 12.44 8.11 1.11
CA TRP A 146 12.40 7.83 -0.32
C TRP A 146 13.46 6.79 -0.71
N HIS A 147 14.70 6.99 -0.31
CA HIS A 147 15.78 6.10 -0.71
C HIS A 147 15.66 4.71 -0.06
N THR A 148 15.39 4.64 1.25
CA THR A 148 15.35 3.35 1.98
C THR A 148 14.02 2.59 1.86
N VAL A 149 12.89 3.31 1.91
CA VAL A 149 11.57 2.68 1.91
C VAL A 149 11.07 2.55 0.49
N ILE A 150 11.08 3.61 -0.32
CA ILE A 150 10.47 3.59 -1.65
C ILE A 150 11.35 2.89 -2.67
N GLU A 151 12.63 3.28 -2.76
CA GLU A 151 13.55 2.75 -3.78
C GLU A 151 14.33 1.51 -3.32
N GLY A 152 14.29 1.20 -2.02
CA GLY A 152 14.94 0.02 -1.46
C GLY A 152 16.47 0.05 -1.56
N GLU A 153 17.07 1.24 -1.59
CA GLU A 153 18.52 1.41 -1.68
C GLU A 153 19.21 1.01 -0.36
N SER A 154 20.46 0.53 -0.45
CA SER A 154 21.20 0.03 0.71
C SER A 154 21.62 1.17 1.64
N ALA A 155 21.81 0.87 2.94
CA ALA A 155 22.23 1.87 3.92
C ALA A 155 23.59 2.50 3.57
N GLU A 156 24.47 1.78 2.88
CA GLU A 156 25.75 2.28 2.37
C GLU A 156 25.56 3.33 1.28
N GLN A 157 24.70 3.04 0.29
CA GLN A 157 24.38 3.97 -0.80
C GLN A 157 23.71 5.23 -0.25
N VAL A 158 22.71 5.08 0.61
CA VAL A 158 22.00 6.20 1.23
C VAL A 158 22.90 6.99 2.17
N GLY A 159 23.83 6.33 2.86
CA GLY A 159 24.80 6.98 3.73
C GLY A 159 25.72 7.92 2.97
N ALA A 160 26.14 7.53 1.76
CA ALA A 160 26.93 8.38 0.87
C ALA A 160 26.14 9.61 0.38
N LEU A 161 24.86 9.46 0.06
CA LEU A 161 23.99 10.59 -0.34
C LEU A 161 23.76 11.58 0.81
N LEU A 162 23.54 11.06 2.03
CA LEU A 162 23.17 11.86 3.20
C LEU A 162 24.37 12.30 4.06
N GLY A 163 25.59 11.91 3.71
CA GLY A 163 26.83 12.22 4.44
C GLY A 163 26.89 11.61 5.85
N ILE A 164 26.29 10.42 6.06
CA ILE A 164 26.23 9.74 7.37
C ILE A 164 26.60 8.26 7.26
N SER A 165 26.97 7.65 8.39
CA SER A 165 27.29 6.21 8.41
C SER A 165 26.08 5.36 8.05
N PRO A 166 26.27 4.12 7.56
CA PRO A 166 25.17 3.17 7.31
C PRO A 166 24.30 2.93 8.55
N SER A 167 24.91 2.84 9.74
CA SER A 167 24.18 2.75 11.03
C SER A 167 23.36 4.01 11.33
N GLY A 168 23.89 5.18 10.95
CA GLY A 168 23.19 6.46 11.03
C GLY A 168 21.96 6.51 10.12
N VAL A 169 22.01 5.90 8.94
CA VAL A 169 20.85 5.79 8.02
C VAL A 169 19.71 5.02 8.68
N GLY A 170 19.98 3.85 9.26
CA GLY A 170 18.96 3.07 9.96
C GLY A 170 18.30 3.85 11.11
N SER A 171 19.11 4.54 11.90
CA SER A 171 18.64 5.40 13.00
C SER A 171 17.83 6.60 12.51
N LEU A 172 18.22 7.21 11.38
CA LEU A 172 17.50 8.33 10.77
C LEU A 172 16.18 7.87 10.14
N ALA A 173 16.16 6.75 9.43
CA ALA A 173 14.96 6.17 8.83
C ALA A 173 13.94 5.74 9.91
N ALA A 174 14.40 5.18 11.03
CA ALA A 174 13.53 4.87 12.17
C ALA A 174 12.86 6.14 12.74
N ARG A 175 13.63 7.21 12.96
CA ARG A 175 13.09 8.50 13.43
C ARG A 175 12.18 9.15 12.40
N ALA A 176 12.53 9.11 11.12
CA ALA A 176 11.71 9.66 10.05
C ALA A 176 10.36 8.96 9.93
N ARG A 177 10.32 7.61 10.09
CA ARG A 177 9.06 6.86 10.16
C ARG A 177 8.23 7.26 11.36
N GLU A 178 8.86 7.48 12.51
CA GLU A 178 8.13 7.95 13.70
C GLU A 178 7.55 9.35 13.51
N GLY A 179 8.35 10.27 12.99
CA GLY A 179 7.89 11.61 12.64
C GLY A 179 6.76 11.60 11.61
N LEU A 180 6.78 10.67 10.65
CA LEU A 180 5.69 10.49 9.71
C LEU A 180 4.40 10.00 10.38
N ARG A 181 4.49 9.08 11.34
CA ARG A 181 3.30 8.65 12.12
C ARG A 181 2.69 9.83 12.87
N GLU A 182 3.52 10.64 13.52
CA GLU A 182 3.06 11.84 14.24
C GLU A 182 2.43 12.88 13.30
N ALA A 183 3.06 13.13 12.15
CA ALA A 183 2.55 14.05 11.14
C ALA A 183 1.21 13.57 10.55
N TYR A 184 1.11 12.27 10.22
CA TYR A 184 -0.13 11.66 9.77
C TYR A 184 -1.23 11.79 10.82
N LEU A 185 -0.97 11.44 12.08
CA LEU A 185 -1.97 11.53 13.14
C LEU A 185 -2.43 12.96 13.41
N THR A 186 -1.52 13.93 13.27
CA THR A 186 -1.88 15.35 13.34
C THR A 186 -2.83 15.72 12.20
N ALA A 187 -2.48 15.36 10.97
CA ALA A 187 -3.33 15.63 9.80
C ALA A 187 -4.70 14.91 9.91
N HIS A 188 -4.72 13.70 10.47
CA HIS A 188 -5.94 12.94 10.75
C HIS A 188 -6.84 13.64 11.78
N ILE A 189 -6.29 14.11 12.91
CA ILE A 189 -7.09 14.84 13.91
C ILE A 189 -7.68 16.12 13.31
N GLU A 190 -6.93 16.79 12.43
CA GLU A 190 -7.41 17.99 11.72
C GLU A 190 -8.51 17.70 10.71
N SER A 191 -8.57 16.48 10.14
CA SER A 191 -9.60 16.09 9.17
C SER A 191 -10.90 15.61 9.81
N VAL A 192 -10.90 15.27 11.10
CA VAL A 192 -12.10 14.84 11.83
C VAL A 192 -12.97 16.06 12.20
N GLU A 193 -14.29 15.86 12.23
CA GLU A 193 -15.27 16.87 12.65
C GLU A 193 -14.95 17.47 14.03
N SER A 194 -15.17 18.79 14.18
CA SER A 194 -14.78 19.55 15.37
C SER A 194 -15.30 18.98 16.71
N ALA A 195 -16.47 18.34 16.70
CA ALA A 195 -17.06 17.73 17.89
C ALA A 195 -16.24 16.54 18.43
N ASP A 196 -15.61 15.77 17.54
CA ASP A 196 -14.87 14.55 17.89
C ASP A 196 -13.35 14.78 18.03
N GLN A 197 -12.85 15.96 17.64
CA GLN A 197 -11.41 16.28 17.66
C GLN A 197 -10.77 16.17 19.04
N ALA A 198 -11.47 16.58 20.10
CA ALA A 198 -10.93 16.54 21.45
C ALA A 198 -10.72 15.09 21.94
N GLU A 199 -11.67 14.20 21.62
CA GLU A 199 -11.58 12.79 21.96
C GLU A 199 -10.51 12.09 21.11
N CYS A 200 -10.51 12.28 19.79
CA CYS A 200 -9.51 11.70 18.89
C CYS A 200 -8.08 12.15 19.26
N ARG A 201 -7.91 13.40 19.68
CA ARG A 201 -6.62 13.92 20.15
C ARG A 201 -6.12 13.25 21.42
N HIS A 202 -7.01 12.82 22.32
CA HIS A 202 -6.63 12.06 23.51
C HIS A 202 -6.11 10.67 23.12
N TYR A 203 -6.85 9.97 22.25
CA TYR A 203 -6.53 8.60 21.86
C TYR A 203 -5.38 8.48 20.86
N SER A 204 -5.06 9.52 20.09
CA SER A 204 -3.95 9.50 19.12
C SER A 204 -2.59 9.13 19.74
N ARG A 205 -2.33 9.55 20.99
CA ARG A 205 -1.11 9.17 21.73
C ARG A 205 -1.08 7.69 22.08
N LEU A 206 -2.23 7.14 22.49
CA LEU A 206 -2.37 5.72 22.79
C LEU A 206 -2.27 4.87 21.50
N LEU A 207 -2.83 5.37 20.42
CA LEU A 207 -2.77 4.79 19.08
C LEU A 207 -1.32 4.75 18.58
N ALA A 208 -0.58 5.86 18.64
CA ALA A 208 0.84 5.90 18.30
C ALA A 208 1.67 4.87 19.09
N ALA A 209 1.41 4.74 20.39
CA ALA A 209 2.08 3.75 21.23
C ALA A 209 1.71 2.30 20.86
N ALA A 210 0.46 2.06 20.45
CA ALA A 210 -0.01 0.74 20.02
C ALA A 210 0.67 0.29 18.71
N ILE A 211 0.82 1.20 17.73
CA ILE A 211 1.47 0.90 16.44
C ILE A 211 2.93 0.46 16.62
N ARG A 212 3.65 1.01 17.61
CA ARG A 212 5.05 0.65 17.86
C ARG A 212 5.25 -0.81 18.29
N ARG A 213 4.19 -1.48 18.73
CA ARG A 213 4.23 -2.87 19.23
C ARG A 213 3.12 -3.68 18.55
N PRO A 214 3.27 -3.97 17.24
CA PRO A 214 2.29 -4.76 16.51
C PRO A 214 2.12 -6.12 17.18
N GLY A 215 0.87 -6.62 17.21
CA GLY A 215 0.51 -7.88 17.86
C GLY A 215 0.17 -7.79 19.35
N ARG A 216 0.40 -6.65 20.02
CA ARG A 216 -0.08 -6.45 21.40
C ARG A 216 -1.50 -5.87 21.39
N ARG A 217 -2.40 -6.47 22.18
CA ARG A 217 -3.78 -5.98 22.31
C ARG A 217 -3.78 -4.53 22.84
N PRO A 218 -4.50 -3.58 22.20
CA PRO A 218 -4.62 -2.22 22.71
C PRO A 218 -5.31 -2.20 24.08
N ASN A 219 -5.07 -1.14 24.86
CA ASN A 219 -5.80 -0.92 26.11
C ASN A 219 -7.31 -0.90 25.84
N LYS A 220 -8.12 -1.39 26.79
CA LYS A 220 -9.59 -1.45 26.71
C LYS A 220 -10.22 -0.11 26.31
N ASP A 221 -9.69 1.01 26.81
CA ASP A 221 -10.22 2.34 26.47
C ASP A 221 -9.92 2.73 25.03
N LEU A 222 -8.70 2.44 24.53
CA LEU A 222 -8.37 2.63 23.13
C LEU A 222 -9.21 1.70 22.24
N ALA A 223 -9.38 0.43 22.62
CA ALA A 223 -10.23 -0.50 21.89
C ALA A 223 -11.67 0.00 21.78
N ARG A 224 -12.26 0.47 22.88
CA ARG A 224 -13.61 1.07 22.89
C ARG A 224 -13.71 2.28 21.96
N HIS A 225 -12.70 3.14 21.94
CA HIS A 225 -12.66 4.27 21.02
C HIS A 225 -12.54 3.83 19.56
N LEU A 226 -11.66 2.87 19.25
CA LEU A 226 -11.53 2.33 17.89
C LEU A 226 -12.82 1.64 17.42
N ASP A 227 -13.60 1.04 18.33
CA ASP A 227 -14.93 0.46 18.03
C ASP A 227 -15.97 1.53 17.68
N ALA A 228 -15.84 2.75 18.22
CA ALA A 228 -16.75 3.87 17.98
C ALA A 228 -16.30 4.83 16.86
N CYS A 229 -14.99 5.01 16.64
CA CYS A 229 -14.42 5.95 15.68
C CYS A 229 -13.81 5.22 14.47
N SER A 230 -14.50 5.27 13.32
CA SER A 230 -14.04 4.64 12.08
C SER A 230 -12.75 5.28 11.52
N GLY A 231 -12.58 6.60 11.71
CA GLY A 231 -11.38 7.33 11.32
C GLY A 231 -10.13 6.86 12.05
N CYS A 232 -10.15 6.84 13.39
CA CYS A 232 -9.02 6.37 14.19
C CYS A 232 -8.74 4.86 13.99
N ARG A 233 -9.78 4.05 13.73
CA ARG A 233 -9.61 2.64 13.34
C ARG A 233 -8.85 2.51 12.03
N ARG A 234 -9.22 3.30 11.02
CA ARG A 234 -8.53 3.34 9.74
C ARG A 234 -7.08 3.77 9.91
N ALA A 235 -6.85 4.89 10.60
CA ALA A 235 -5.51 5.41 10.91
C ALA A 235 -4.61 4.36 11.59
N MET A 236 -5.14 3.56 12.51
CA MET A 236 -4.39 2.47 13.15
C MET A 236 -3.94 1.41 12.12
N THR A 237 -4.83 0.98 11.22
CA THR A 237 -4.49 0.04 10.15
C THR A 237 -3.46 0.63 9.20
N GLU A 238 -3.64 1.89 8.78
CA GLU A 238 -2.74 2.53 7.81
C GLU A 238 -1.31 2.69 8.36
N LEU A 239 -1.18 3.02 9.64
CA LEU A 239 0.13 3.24 10.26
C LEU A 239 0.82 1.96 10.72
N THR A 240 0.09 0.84 10.83
CA THR A 240 0.67 -0.48 11.11
C THR A 240 1.49 -0.96 9.89
N ASP A 241 0.92 -0.83 8.69
CA ASP A 241 1.57 -1.21 7.43
C ASP A 241 2.23 -0.01 6.71
N LEU A 242 2.74 0.95 7.48
CA LEU A 242 3.21 2.24 6.99
C LEU A 242 4.22 2.12 5.84
N ASN A 243 5.16 1.18 5.90
CA ASN A 243 6.19 1.04 4.86
C ASN A 243 5.61 0.55 3.53
N GLU A 244 4.67 -0.40 3.58
CA GLU A 244 4.01 -0.93 2.39
C GLU A 244 3.13 0.13 1.74
N ARG A 245 2.37 0.86 2.56
CA ARG A 245 1.59 2.01 2.11
C ARG A 245 2.45 3.13 1.52
N LEU A 246 3.59 3.43 2.12
CA LEU A 246 4.52 4.41 1.56
C LEU A 246 5.03 3.98 0.17
N ARG A 247 5.34 2.69 -0.03
CA ARG A 247 5.78 2.15 -1.33
C ARG A 247 4.68 2.20 -2.39
N LEU A 248 3.43 2.06 -1.99
CA LEU A 248 2.29 2.06 -2.90
C LEU A 248 1.85 3.49 -3.27
N ILE A 249 1.65 4.35 -2.27
CA ILE A 249 0.97 5.63 -2.42
C ILE A 249 1.93 6.73 -2.88
N LEU A 250 3.10 6.87 -2.24
CA LEU A 250 3.97 8.02 -2.51
C LEU A 250 4.53 8.06 -3.94
N PRO A 251 4.95 6.94 -4.55
CA PRO A 251 5.39 6.96 -5.95
C PRO A 251 4.26 7.39 -6.88
N GLY A 252 3.04 6.90 -6.67
CA GLY A 252 1.86 7.35 -7.41
C GLY A 252 1.61 8.85 -7.23
N ALA A 253 1.66 9.36 -6.00
CA ALA A 253 1.38 10.76 -5.69
C ALA A 253 2.49 11.75 -6.12
N VAL A 254 3.75 11.31 -6.13
CA VAL A 254 4.91 12.14 -6.53
C VAL A 254 5.13 12.07 -8.03
N LEU A 255 5.08 10.88 -8.61
CA LEU A 255 5.38 10.64 -10.01
C LEU A 255 4.16 10.86 -10.90
N LEU A 256 2.94 10.52 -10.46
CA LEU A 256 1.67 10.56 -11.22
C LEU A 256 1.63 9.65 -12.47
N TRP A 257 2.73 9.50 -13.18
CA TRP A 257 2.87 8.66 -14.37
C TRP A 257 3.86 7.52 -14.11
N ALA A 258 3.51 6.31 -14.56
CA ALA A 258 4.37 5.12 -14.63
C ALA A 258 5.19 4.81 -13.36
N ALA A 259 4.65 5.15 -12.18
CA ALA A 259 5.32 4.91 -10.90
C ALA A 259 5.70 3.44 -10.68
N PRO A 260 4.85 2.44 -10.98
CA PRO A 260 5.22 1.03 -10.84
C PRO A 260 6.38 0.62 -11.74
N ALA A 261 6.37 1.04 -13.01
CA ALA A 261 7.45 0.74 -13.96
C ALA A 261 8.79 1.35 -13.51
N TYR A 262 8.74 2.58 -12.99
CA TYR A 262 9.88 3.21 -12.36
C TYR A 262 10.43 2.38 -11.17
N LEU A 263 9.57 2.00 -10.22
CA LEU A 263 10.01 1.26 -9.03
C LEU A 263 10.59 -0.11 -9.38
N VAL A 264 9.97 -0.85 -10.31
CA VAL A 264 10.49 -2.14 -10.79
C VAL A 264 11.93 -1.97 -11.31
N SER A 265 12.17 -0.92 -12.10
CA SER A 265 13.52 -0.63 -12.62
C SER A 265 14.54 -0.27 -11.52
N ARG A 266 14.11 0.40 -10.44
CA ARG A 266 14.97 0.78 -9.31
C ARG A 266 15.29 -0.41 -8.43
N LEU A 267 14.30 -1.23 -8.10
CA LEU A 267 14.47 -2.44 -7.29
C LEU A 267 15.37 -3.46 -8.00
N ALA A 268 15.23 -3.61 -9.33
CA ALA A 268 16.13 -4.45 -10.12
C ALA A 268 17.60 -3.96 -10.05
N GLN A 269 17.82 -2.64 -10.06
CA GLN A 269 19.16 -2.06 -9.92
C GLN A 269 19.72 -2.25 -8.50
N ALA A 270 18.89 -2.09 -7.46
CA ALA A 270 19.29 -2.32 -6.08
C ALA A 270 19.73 -3.78 -5.82
N GLY A 271 19.09 -4.76 -6.47
CA GLY A 271 19.42 -6.18 -6.35
C GLY A 271 20.75 -6.62 -6.97
N THR A 272 21.38 -5.79 -7.80
CA THR A 272 22.68 -6.10 -8.45
C THR A 272 23.90 -5.72 -7.59
N GLY A 273 23.69 -5.13 -6.42
CA GLY A 273 24.72 -4.59 -5.53
C GLY A 273 25.16 -5.52 -4.40
N ALA A 274 25.48 -6.79 -4.67
CA ALA A 274 26.28 -7.62 -3.77
C ALA A 274 26.98 -8.71 -4.59
N GLY A 275 28.31 -8.75 -4.53
CA GLY A 275 29.14 -9.70 -5.26
C GLY A 275 28.79 -11.15 -4.90
N GLY A 276 28.05 -11.81 -5.79
CA GLY A 276 27.90 -13.25 -5.83
C GLY A 276 28.02 -13.69 -7.28
N THR A 277 29.18 -14.18 -7.70
CA THR A 277 29.36 -14.91 -8.96
C THR A 277 28.67 -16.27 -8.86
N GLY A 278 27.34 -16.27 -8.77
CA GLY A 278 26.51 -17.43 -9.03
C GLY A 278 26.06 -17.36 -10.47
N HIS A 279 26.87 -17.86 -11.41
CA HIS A 279 26.38 -18.19 -12.74
C HIS A 279 25.42 -19.38 -12.60
N ALA A 280 24.16 -19.12 -12.24
CA ALA A 280 23.09 -20.04 -12.60
C ALA A 280 22.89 -19.85 -14.11
N ALA A 281 23.54 -20.71 -14.88
CA ALA A 281 23.35 -20.78 -16.33
C ALA A 281 21.84 -20.89 -16.62
N VAL A 282 21.26 -19.81 -17.15
CA VAL A 282 19.93 -19.83 -17.74
C VAL A 282 20.07 -20.57 -19.06
N HIS A 283 19.82 -21.87 -19.07
CA HIS A 283 19.55 -22.57 -20.33
C HIS A 283 18.17 -22.13 -20.84
N PRO A 284 18.05 -21.65 -22.10
CA PRO A 284 16.75 -21.45 -22.71
C PRO A 284 16.13 -22.82 -23.01
N PRO A 285 14.87 -23.10 -22.63
CA PRO A 285 14.19 -24.27 -23.16
C PRO A 285 13.99 -24.09 -24.66
N LYS A 286 14.49 -25.04 -25.45
CA LYS A 286 14.14 -25.17 -26.87
C LYS A 286 12.68 -25.63 -26.95
N SER A 287 11.75 -24.72 -27.19
CA SER A 287 10.42 -25.04 -27.71
C SER A 287 10.28 -24.42 -29.09
N THR A 288 10.11 -25.29 -30.08
CA THR A 288 9.80 -24.98 -31.47
C THR A 288 8.49 -24.20 -31.55
N LEU A 289 8.55 -22.93 -31.92
CA LEU A 289 7.38 -22.13 -32.29
C LEU A 289 7.33 -21.99 -33.81
N ASN A 290 6.20 -22.41 -34.40
CA ASN A 290 5.76 -21.90 -35.70
C ASN A 290 5.51 -20.39 -35.58
N PRO A 291 5.83 -19.58 -36.60
CA PRO A 291 5.66 -18.14 -36.53
C PRO A 291 4.22 -17.78 -36.90
N LEU A 292 3.53 -17.01 -36.04
CA LEU A 292 2.52 -15.99 -36.40
C LEU A 292 1.96 -15.35 -35.10
N GLY A 293 2.17 -14.03 -34.96
CA GLY A 293 1.49 -13.18 -33.96
C GLY A 293 2.41 -12.55 -32.92
N ALA A 294 2.99 -11.39 -33.25
CA ALA A 294 3.70 -10.52 -32.30
C ALA A 294 2.71 -9.74 -31.44
N GLY A 295 2.82 -9.85 -30.10
CA GLY A 295 2.05 -9.10 -29.12
C GLY A 295 2.67 -9.26 -27.72
N LEU A 296 3.31 -8.19 -27.25
CA LEU A 296 4.05 -7.97 -26.00
C LEU A 296 3.74 -8.90 -24.81
N ALA A 297 4.68 -9.81 -24.51
CA ALA A 297 4.77 -10.49 -23.21
C ALA A 297 5.72 -9.69 -22.29
N ALA A 298 5.18 -8.79 -21.48
CA ALA A 298 5.87 -8.31 -20.28
C ALA A 298 5.63 -9.33 -19.16
N GLY A 299 6.45 -10.38 -19.13
CA GLY A 299 6.43 -11.37 -18.06
C GLY A 299 6.84 -10.73 -16.73
N ALA A 300 5.90 -10.63 -15.80
CA ALA A 300 6.19 -10.31 -14.41
C ALA A 300 6.99 -11.45 -13.79
N VAL A 301 8.31 -11.30 -13.72
CA VAL A 301 9.15 -12.08 -12.81
C VAL A 301 8.92 -11.50 -11.41
N ILE A 302 7.98 -12.08 -10.66
CA ILE A 302 7.88 -11.85 -9.21
C ILE A 302 9.07 -12.57 -8.59
N LEU A 303 10.16 -11.85 -8.34
CA LEU A 303 11.16 -12.29 -7.38
C LEU A 303 10.50 -12.21 -6.01
N ALA A 304 10.09 -13.37 -5.48
CA ALA A 304 9.89 -13.55 -4.05
C ALA A 304 11.24 -13.28 -3.38
N ALA A 305 11.45 -12.04 -2.89
CA ALA A 305 12.50 -11.74 -1.95
C ALA A 305 12.11 -12.40 -0.62
N THR A 306 12.48 -13.67 -0.48
CA THR A 306 12.54 -14.34 0.81
C THR A 306 13.42 -13.52 1.76
N GLY A 307 12.93 -13.40 3.00
CA GLY A 307 13.55 -12.61 4.05
C GLY A 307 15.05 -12.88 4.21
N GLY A 308 15.79 -11.77 4.24
CA GLY A 308 17.21 -11.74 4.53
C GLY A 308 17.58 -10.40 5.15
N PHE A 309 16.86 -9.99 6.21
CA PHE A 309 17.36 -8.96 7.11
C PHE A 309 18.01 -9.65 8.31
N LEU A 310 19.32 -9.44 8.43
CA LEU A 310 20.21 -9.97 9.45
C LEU A 310 19.63 -9.81 10.86
N LEU A 311 19.37 -10.93 11.52
CA LEU A 311 19.30 -11.01 12.97
C LEU A 311 20.71 -10.77 13.51
N LEU A 312 20.98 -9.57 14.03
CA LEU A 312 22.06 -9.38 14.99
C LEU A 312 21.55 -9.90 16.33
N SER A 313 21.96 -11.10 16.68
CA SER A 313 21.87 -11.63 18.04
C SER A 313 22.73 -10.76 18.95
N ASP A 314 22.09 -10.08 19.89
CA ASP A 314 22.75 -9.39 21.00
C ASP A 314 23.16 -10.44 22.04
N SER A 315 24.42 -10.88 21.95
CA SER A 315 25.06 -11.64 23.02
C SER A 315 25.50 -10.65 24.09
N GLY A 316 24.83 -10.71 25.24
CA GLY A 316 25.17 -9.91 26.41
C GLY A 316 26.64 -10.07 26.79
N ASN A 317 27.33 -8.94 26.93
CA ASN A 317 28.57 -8.87 27.67
C ASN A 317 28.54 -7.63 28.57
N ASP A 318 28.47 -7.89 29.87
CA ASP A 318 28.58 -6.92 30.95
C ASP A 318 29.88 -6.12 30.82
N THR A 319 29.78 -4.82 30.53
CA THR A 319 30.83 -3.87 30.88
C THR A 319 30.22 -2.57 31.40
N ARG A 320 30.36 -2.42 32.71
CA ARG A 320 30.07 -1.25 33.54
C ARG A 320 31.07 -0.13 33.22
N ALA A 321 30.62 1.02 32.72
CA ALA A 321 31.39 2.27 32.80
C ALA A 321 30.51 3.54 32.68
N ALA A 322 30.35 4.20 33.84
CA ALA A 322 30.25 5.64 34.12
C ALA A 322 29.46 6.59 33.18
N ALA A 323 28.35 7.10 33.69
CA ALA A 323 27.78 8.39 33.32
C ALA A 323 28.47 9.54 34.06
N PRO A 324 28.51 10.76 33.49
CA PRO A 324 28.47 11.98 34.28
C PRO A 324 27.13 12.70 34.13
N ALA A 325 26.62 13.12 35.29
CA ALA A 325 25.42 13.91 35.50
C ALA A 325 25.61 15.37 35.08
N SER A 326 24.52 16.06 34.70
CA SER A 326 23.90 17.14 35.48
C SER A 326 22.88 17.94 34.66
N ALA A 327 21.72 18.17 35.28
CA ALA A 327 20.56 18.92 34.79
C ALA A 327 20.77 20.47 34.90
N PRO A 328 19.77 21.35 34.62
CA PRO A 328 18.54 21.41 35.41
C PRO A 328 17.22 21.52 34.61
N SER A 329 16.22 20.90 35.21
CA SER A 329 14.79 21.07 34.99
C SER A 329 14.30 22.37 35.63
N LEU A 330 13.37 23.07 34.98
CA LEU A 330 12.49 24.04 35.62
C LEU A 330 11.04 23.61 35.39
N SER A 331 10.41 23.11 36.45
CA SER A 331 8.95 23.04 36.59
C SER A 331 8.50 24.20 37.48
N PRO A 332 7.27 24.73 37.29
CA PRO A 332 6.51 25.30 38.38
C PRO A 332 5.33 24.40 38.80
N THR A 333 5.18 24.35 40.11
CA THR A 333 4.30 23.59 41.02
C THR A 333 2.80 23.96 40.87
N PRO A 334 1.86 23.10 41.31
CA PRO A 334 0.42 23.25 41.05
C PRO A 334 -0.29 24.06 42.14
N SER A 335 -1.45 24.62 41.81
CA SER A 335 -2.41 25.18 42.79
C SER A 335 -3.73 24.41 42.75
N LYS A 336 -4.10 23.88 43.92
CA LYS A 336 -5.41 23.32 44.27
C LYS A 336 -6.49 24.40 44.19
N THR A 337 -7.74 24.02 43.91
CA THR A 337 -8.93 24.30 44.77
C THR A 337 -10.25 23.81 44.14
N ALA A 338 -11.03 23.15 45.01
CA ALA A 338 -12.49 23.01 45.08
C ALA A 338 -13.27 21.96 44.27
N SER A 339 -14.05 21.21 45.07
CA SER A 339 -15.01 20.12 44.83
C SER A 339 -16.35 20.54 44.18
N PRO A 340 -17.21 19.57 43.77
CA PRO A 340 -18.39 19.79 42.92
C PRO A 340 -19.71 19.87 43.74
N PRO A 341 -20.84 20.18 43.07
CA PRO A 341 -22.11 19.55 43.45
C PRO A 341 -23.00 19.24 42.20
N PRO A 342 -24.26 18.75 42.34
CA PRO A 342 -24.59 17.32 42.27
C PRO A 342 -25.57 16.95 41.13
N SER A 343 -25.70 15.66 40.83
CA SER A 343 -26.84 15.11 40.09
C SER A 343 -28.17 15.31 40.83
N PRO A 344 -29.29 15.45 40.10
CA PRO A 344 -30.59 15.03 40.60
C PRO A 344 -31.06 13.73 39.93
N SER A 345 -31.67 12.93 40.78
CA SER A 345 -32.24 11.61 40.58
C SER A 345 -33.51 11.59 39.71
N ARG A 346 -33.74 10.43 39.11
CA ARG A 346 -35.01 9.67 39.02
C ARG A 346 -36.30 10.46 38.75
N THR A 347 -36.96 10.13 37.64
CA THR A 347 -38.41 9.87 37.69
C THR A 347 -38.79 8.67 36.82
N SER A 348 -39.26 7.63 37.48
CA SER A 348 -39.97 6.48 36.93
C SER A 348 -41.47 6.74 36.91
N ARG A 349 -42.17 6.37 35.85
CA ARG A 349 -43.53 5.80 35.96
C ARG A 349 -43.88 4.93 34.75
N PRO A 350 -44.65 3.84 34.94
CA PRO A 350 -44.83 2.74 34.00
C PRO A 350 -46.18 2.85 33.27
N VAL A 351 -46.70 1.70 32.79
CA VAL A 351 -48.09 1.39 32.36
C VAL A 351 -48.19 1.28 30.81
N HIS A 352 -48.69 0.23 30.14
CA HIS A 352 -49.64 -0.86 30.45
C HIS A 352 -49.25 -2.19 29.78
N THR A 353 -49.44 -3.27 30.53
CA THR A 353 -49.67 -4.65 30.12
C THR A 353 -50.92 -4.78 29.24
N ARG A 354 -50.92 -5.69 28.27
CA ARG A 354 -52.07 -6.59 27.98
C ARG A 354 -51.67 -7.71 27.01
N THR A 355 -51.59 -8.91 27.55
CA THR A 355 -51.77 -10.19 26.85
C THR A 355 -53.26 -10.58 26.95
N PRO A 356 -53.79 -11.34 25.98
CA PRO A 356 -54.44 -12.60 26.36
C PRO A 356 -54.04 -13.79 25.47
N THR A 357 -54.26 -14.95 26.06
CA THR A 357 -53.81 -16.32 25.74
C THR A 357 -54.83 -17.06 24.81
N PRO A 358 -54.71 -18.38 24.56
CA PRO A 358 -54.45 -18.98 23.24
C PRO A 358 -55.69 -19.65 22.61
N SER A 359 -55.58 -20.09 21.34
CA SER A 359 -56.41 -21.18 20.82
C SER A 359 -55.65 -21.98 19.77
N SER A 360 -55.55 -23.27 20.06
CA SER A 360 -55.03 -24.35 19.25
C SER A 360 -56.06 -24.74 18.20
N HIS A 361 -55.68 -24.82 16.93
CA HIS A 361 -56.22 -25.81 16.01
C HIS A 361 -55.12 -26.27 15.05
N ASN A 362 -54.95 -27.59 15.06
CA ASN A 362 -53.99 -28.37 14.30
C ASN A 362 -54.71 -28.84 13.02
N GLU A 363 -54.27 -28.39 11.85
CA GLU A 363 -54.61 -29.03 10.57
C GLU A 363 -53.51 -28.74 9.54
N LEU A 364 -52.90 -29.81 9.04
CA LEU A 364 -52.09 -29.88 7.83
C LEU A 364 -52.62 -31.09 7.03
N PRO A 365 -52.39 -31.20 5.72
CA PRO A 365 -52.08 -30.14 4.74
C PRO A 365 -52.90 -30.32 3.45
N LEU A 366 -53.20 -29.23 2.73
CA LEU A 366 -53.38 -29.34 1.27
C LEU A 366 -52.56 -28.26 0.59
N SER A 367 -51.54 -28.72 -0.13
CA SER A 367 -50.56 -27.96 -0.89
C SER A 367 -51.22 -27.01 -1.87
N THR A 368 -51.00 -25.72 -1.70
CA THR A 368 -50.83 -24.80 -2.82
C THR A 368 -50.21 -23.49 -2.33
N THR A 369 -49.30 -22.99 -3.16
CA THR A 369 -48.71 -21.64 -3.20
C THR A 369 -47.41 -21.37 -2.45
N SER A 370 -46.56 -20.69 -3.22
CA SER A 370 -45.52 -19.75 -2.81
C SER A 370 -44.17 -20.36 -2.46
N THR A 371 -43.29 -20.41 -3.47
CA THR A 371 -41.84 -20.42 -3.29
C THR A 371 -41.48 -19.22 -2.41
N VAL A 372 -41.31 -19.46 -1.11
CA VAL A 372 -40.73 -18.49 -0.20
C VAL A 372 -39.28 -18.34 -0.62
N ASN A 373 -38.94 -17.22 -1.27
CA ASN A 373 -37.56 -16.82 -1.50
C ASN A 373 -36.88 -16.64 -0.14
N SER A 374 -36.29 -17.71 0.38
CA SER A 374 -35.28 -17.60 1.43
C SER A 374 -34.10 -16.84 0.83
N PRO A 375 -33.57 -15.81 1.50
CA PRO A 375 -32.39 -15.10 1.01
C PRO A 375 -31.21 -16.07 0.86
N ASP A 376 -30.41 -15.91 -0.21
CA ASP A 376 -29.22 -16.70 -0.45
C ASP A 376 -28.28 -16.69 0.79
N PRO A 377 -27.73 -17.84 1.21
CA PRO A 377 -26.86 -17.92 2.38
C PRO A 377 -25.66 -16.98 2.22
N THR A 378 -25.43 -16.17 3.25
CA THR A 378 -24.41 -15.12 3.25
C THR A 378 -23.62 -15.14 4.55
N GLY A 379 -22.30 -15.17 4.46
CA GLY A 379 -21.41 -15.20 5.60
C GLY A 379 -19.95 -15.31 5.20
N GLU A 380 -19.08 -15.60 6.18
CA GLU A 380 -17.66 -15.81 5.94
C GLU A 380 -17.40 -17.18 5.31
N MET A 381 -16.64 -17.21 4.22
CA MET A 381 -16.19 -18.45 3.60
C MET A 381 -14.76 -18.77 4.04
N VAL A 382 -14.61 -19.74 4.95
CA VAL A 382 -13.35 -20.02 5.65
C VAL A 382 -12.49 -21.00 4.83
N ALA A 383 -11.20 -20.68 4.69
CA ALA A 383 -10.23 -21.52 4.00
C ALA A 383 -9.88 -22.78 4.81
N GLY A 384 -9.64 -23.90 4.13
CA GLY A 384 -9.31 -25.17 4.77
C GLY A 384 -7.90 -25.23 5.35
N VAL A 385 -7.02 -24.32 4.92
CA VAL A 385 -5.62 -24.22 5.39
C VAL A 385 -5.52 -23.69 6.82
N ALA A 386 -6.45 -22.82 7.25
CA ALA A 386 -6.52 -22.29 8.61
C ALA A 386 -7.92 -21.76 8.93
N ALA A 387 -8.41 -22.03 10.14
CA ALA A 387 -9.77 -21.69 10.55
C ALA A 387 -10.02 -20.19 10.76
N ASP A 388 -8.96 -19.39 10.77
CA ASP A 388 -8.97 -17.94 10.91
C ASP A 388 -8.70 -17.20 9.59
N LEU A 389 -8.57 -17.90 8.45
CA LEU A 389 -8.43 -17.30 7.13
C LEU A 389 -9.71 -17.45 6.32
N CYS A 390 -10.14 -16.37 5.69
CA CYS A 390 -11.37 -16.27 4.92
C CYS A 390 -11.08 -15.82 3.49
N LEU A 391 -11.94 -16.24 2.56
CA LEU A 391 -12.00 -15.66 1.22
C LEU A 391 -12.38 -14.18 1.34
N ASP A 392 -11.55 -13.33 0.74
CA ASP A 392 -11.57 -11.89 0.94
C ASP A 392 -11.46 -11.17 -0.40
N ASN A 393 -12.36 -10.21 -0.66
CA ASN A 393 -12.12 -9.23 -1.70
C ASN A 393 -11.09 -8.21 -1.21
N HIS A 394 -9.89 -8.23 -1.79
CA HIS A 394 -8.73 -7.46 -1.33
C HIS A 394 -9.07 -5.97 -1.18
N TRP A 395 -8.84 -5.43 0.02
CA TRP A 395 -9.18 -4.06 0.44
C TRP A 395 -10.68 -3.70 0.32
N ALA A 396 -11.58 -4.68 0.26
CA ALA A 396 -13.00 -4.49 -0.01
C ALA A 396 -13.29 -3.68 -1.29
N SER A 397 -12.36 -3.68 -2.25
CA SER A 397 -12.45 -2.86 -3.46
C SER A 397 -13.58 -3.37 -4.37
N PRO A 398 -14.66 -2.60 -4.62
CA PRO A 398 -15.76 -3.04 -5.46
C PRO A 398 -15.40 -2.99 -6.96
N ALA A 399 -14.17 -2.61 -7.32
CA ALA A 399 -13.73 -2.52 -8.71
C ALA A 399 -13.71 -3.89 -9.42
N ASP A 400 -13.95 -3.85 -10.72
CA ASP A 400 -13.72 -5.01 -11.57
C ASP A 400 -12.22 -5.26 -11.70
N GLY A 401 -11.79 -6.49 -11.41
CA GLY A 401 -10.38 -6.85 -11.37
C GLY A 401 -9.76 -6.85 -9.98
N SER A 402 -10.49 -6.46 -8.93
CA SER A 402 -9.99 -6.54 -7.55
C SER A 402 -9.55 -7.98 -7.22
N PRO A 403 -8.35 -8.21 -6.68
CA PRO A 403 -7.91 -9.55 -6.30
C PRO A 403 -8.85 -10.19 -5.28
N ILE A 404 -9.20 -11.47 -5.48
CA ILE A 404 -9.75 -12.28 -4.39
C ILE A 404 -8.57 -12.96 -3.71
N THR A 405 -8.45 -12.74 -2.41
CA THR A 405 -7.33 -13.19 -1.59
C THR A 405 -7.81 -14.07 -0.43
N ILE A 406 -6.87 -14.69 0.29
CA ILE A 406 -7.13 -15.14 1.66
C ILE A 406 -6.72 -14.04 2.64
N TYR A 407 -7.52 -13.81 3.69
CA TYR A 407 -7.20 -12.82 4.71
C TYR A 407 -7.79 -13.24 6.07
N PRO A 408 -7.21 -12.83 7.22
CA PRO A 408 -7.81 -13.08 8.52
C PRO A 408 -9.29 -12.73 8.57
N CYS A 409 -10.10 -13.68 9.03
CA CYS A 409 -11.55 -13.52 9.17
C CYS A 409 -11.84 -12.33 10.09
N ASN A 410 -12.57 -11.34 9.59
CA ASN A 410 -12.71 -10.03 10.22
C ASN A 410 -14.13 -9.45 10.15
N GLY A 411 -15.10 -10.21 9.62
CA GLY A 411 -16.51 -9.85 9.55
C GLY A 411 -16.85 -8.67 8.64
N THR A 412 -15.88 -8.15 7.87
CA THR A 412 -16.10 -7.01 6.98
C THR A 412 -16.89 -7.42 5.73
N ILE A 413 -17.39 -6.43 4.99
CA ILE A 413 -18.12 -6.68 3.74
C ILE A 413 -17.28 -7.37 2.67
N ALA A 414 -15.95 -7.31 2.74
CA ALA A 414 -15.03 -8.02 1.85
C ALA A 414 -15.11 -9.53 1.97
N GLN A 415 -15.58 -10.03 3.12
CA GLN A 415 -15.65 -11.46 3.45
C GLN A 415 -17.09 -11.95 3.58
N LYS A 416 -18.07 -11.07 3.32
CA LYS A 416 -19.48 -11.46 3.23
C LYS A 416 -19.74 -12.06 1.85
N VAL A 417 -19.49 -13.36 1.77
CA VAL A 417 -19.73 -14.15 0.57
C VAL A 417 -21.19 -14.60 0.59
N THR A 418 -21.95 -14.19 -0.42
CA THR A 418 -23.29 -14.72 -0.70
C THR A 418 -23.15 -15.85 -1.70
N VAL A 419 -23.62 -17.06 -1.37
CA VAL A 419 -23.63 -18.20 -2.28
C VAL A 419 -25.01 -18.30 -2.91
N THR A 420 -25.09 -18.00 -4.20
CA THR A 420 -26.36 -17.97 -4.92
C THR A 420 -26.80 -19.37 -5.36
N SER A 421 -28.09 -19.54 -5.65
CA SER A 421 -28.64 -20.81 -6.15
C SER A 421 -28.04 -21.29 -7.48
N ASP A 422 -27.47 -20.38 -8.29
CA ASP A 422 -26.74 -20.68 -9.53
C ASP A 422 -25.22 -20.91 -9.31
N HIS A 423 -24.82 -21.20 -8.06
CA HIS A 423 -23.45 -21.53 -7.65
C HIS A 423 -22.44 -20.41 -7.93
N ARG A 424 -22.85 -19.15 -7.75
CA ARG A 424 -21.93 -18.01 -7.83
C ARG A 424 -21.60 -17.56 -6.43
N LEU A 425 -20.36 -17.14 -6.25
CA LEU A 425 -19.92 -16.49 -5.03
C LEU A 425 -19.97 -14.99 -5.27
N LYS A 426 -20.80 -14.29 -4.49
CA LYS A 426 -20.95 -12.85 -4.59
C LYS A 426 -20.35 -12.15 -3.38
N ILE A 427 -19.59 -11.10 -3.63
CA ILE A 427 -19.07 -10.19 -2.62
C ILE A 427 -19.38 -8.78 -3.09
N GLN A 428 -20.01 -7.97 -2.23
CA GLN A 428 -20.41 -6.59 -2.55
C GLN A 428 -21.21 -6.48 -3.87
N GLY A 429 -22.05 -7.48 -4.16
CA GLY A 429 -22.90 -7.51 -5.36
C GLY A 429 -22.19 -7.94 -6.66
N LYS A 430 -20.88 -8.22 -6.62
CA LYS A 430 -20.08 -8.70 -7.75
C LYS A 430 -19.66 -10.15 -7.56
N CYS A 431 -19.24 -10.79 -8.64
CA CYS A 431 -18.99 -12.22 -8.69
C CYS A 431 -17.49 -12.54 -8.62
N VAL A 432 -17.15 -13.60 -7.89
CA VAL A 432 -15.80 -14.19 -7.92
C VAL A 432 -15.60 -14.85 -9.29
N ASP A 433 -14.58 -14.41 -10.02
CA ASP A 433 -14.34 -14.69 -11.44
C ASP A 433 -12.91 -15.17 -11.69
N VAL A 434 -12.77 -16.10 -12.65
CA VAL A 434 -11.46 -16.49 -13.20
C VAL A 434 -10.99 -15.45 -14.21
N SER A 435 -9.84 -14.82 -13.95
CA SER A 435 -9.32 -13.70 -14.74
C SER A 435 -9.17 -14.04 -16.23
N GLY A 436 -9.72 -13.17 -17.08
CA GLY A 436 -9.59 -13.27 -18.54
C GLY A 436 -10.16 -14.55 -19.15
N SER A 437 -11.04 -15.27 -18.45
CA SER A 437 -11.50 -16.61 -18.86
C SER A 437 -10.36 -17.63 -19.03
N GLY A 438 -9.23 -17.41 -18.35
CA GLY A 438 -8.08 -18.30 -18.41
C GLY A 438 -8.40 -19.69 -17.87
N THR A 439 -7.71 -20.70 -18.40
CA THR A 439 -7.91 -22.11 -18.01
C THR A 439 -6.64 -22.78 -17.53
N ALA A 440 -5.51 -22.06 -17.45
CA ALA A 440 -4.25 -22.62 -16.97
C ALA A 440 -4.17 -22.62 -15.43
N ASN A 441 -3.41 -23.55 -14.85
CA ASN A 441 -3.02 -23.50 -13.44
C ASN A 441 -2.36 -22.15 -13.13
N GLY A 442 -2.72 -21.56 -11.99
CA GLY A 442 -2.20 -20.26 -11.58
C GLY A 442 -2.90 -19.07 -12.22
N THR A 443 -3.97 -19.28 -12.99
CA THR A 443 -4.81 -18.15 -13.44
C THR A 443 -5.45 -17.51 -12.21
N PRO A 444 -5.27 -16.19 -11.99
CA PRO A 444 -5.71 -15.53 -10.77
C PRO A 444 -7.24 -15.38 -10.74
N VAL A 445 -7.77 -15.40 -9.51
CA VAL A 445 -9.18 -15.15 -9.22
C VAL A 445 -9.35 -13.70 -8.76
N ARG A 446 -10.44 -13.08 -9.22
CA ARG A 446 -10.72 -11.65 -9.04
C ARG A 446 -12.21 -11.42 -8.82
N LEU A 447 -12.56 -10.26 -8.29
CA LEU A 447 -13.92 -9.77 -8.28
C LEU A 447 -14.24 -9.17 -9.66
N PHE A 448 -15.42 -9.47 -10.18
CA PHE A 448 -15.87 -8.90 -11.46
C PHE A 448 -17.39 -8.78 -11.52
N SER A 449 -17.86 -7.84 -12.32
CA SER A 449 -19.28 -7.64 -12.59
C SER A 449 -19.94 -8.97 -12.99
N CYS A 450 -21.07 -9.27 -12.37
CA CYS A 450 -21.78 -10.52 -12.61
C CYS A 450 -22.36 -10.52 -14.03
N SER A 451 -21.81 -11.36 -14.90
CA SER A 451 -22.34 -11.57 -16.25
C SER A 451 -23.40 -12.68 -16.25
N SER A 452 -24.45 -12.53 -17.05
CA SER A 452 -25.61 -13.45 -17.00
C SER A 452 -25.31 -14.88 -17.48
N ASN A 453 -24.20 -15.16 -18.16
CA ASN A 453 -23.89 -16.46 -18.77
C ASN A 453 -22.38 -16.77 -18.85
N THR A 454 -21.62 -16.69 -17.75
CA THR A 454 -20.18 -17.01 -17.80
C THR A 454 -19.82 -18.06 -16.76
N ALA A 455 -19.49 -19.26 -17.25
CA ALA A 455 -19.04 -20.40 -16.44
C ALA A 455 -17.75 -20.10 -15.64
N THR A 456 -17.02 -19.03 -15.97
CA THR A 456 -15.86 -18.51 -15.21
C THR A 456 -16.24 -17.94 -13.84
N GLN A 457 -17.51 -17.62 -13.62
CA GLN A 457 -18.03 -17.05 -12.36
C GLN A 457 -18.81 -18.07 -11.53
N VAL A 458 -18.81 -19.33 -11.96
CA VAL A 458 -19.50 -20.44 -11.30
C VAL A 458 -18.48 -21.27 -10.52
N TRP A 459 -18.84 -21.65 -9.30
CA TRP A 459 -18.01 -22.41 -8.36
C TRP A 459 -18.84 -23.55 -7.76
N MET A 460 -18.81 -24.70 -8.42
CA MET A 460 -19.63 -25.86 -8.05
C MET A 460 -19.05 -26.57 -6.82
N PRO A 461 -19.76 -26.59 -5.69
CA PRO A 461 -19.29 -27.28 -4.49
C PRO A 461 -19.20 -28.78 -4.72
N GLN A 462 -18.11 -29.37 -4.24
CA GLN A 462 -17.84 -30.80 -4.30
C GLN A 462 -17.99 -31.46 -2.91
N PRO A 463 -18.25 -32.78 -2.84
CA PRO A 463 -18.41 -33.48 -1.56
C PRO A 463 -17.19 -33.43 -0.63
N ASP A 464 -15.99 -33.16 -1.17
CA ASP A 464 -14.75 -33.04 -0.41
C ASP A 464 -14.47 -31.62 0.12
N GLY A 465 -15.40 -30.69 -0.10
CA GLY A 465 -15.30 -29.29 0.30
C GLY A 465 -14.55 -28.40 -0.70
N SER A 466 -14.17 -28.92 -1.86
CA SER A 466 -13.59 -28.10 -2.93
C SER A 466 -14.65 -27.39 -3.77
N LEU A 467 -14.25 -26.31 -4.46
CA LEU A 467 -15.09 -25.55 -5.37
C LEU A 467 -14.56 -25.64 -6.80
N LEU A 468 -15.27 -26.35 -7.67
CA LEU A 468 -14.87 -26.59 -9.06
C LEU A 468 -15.42 -25.49 -9.97
N ASN A 469 -14.55 -24.86 -10.75
CA ASN A 469 -14.96 -24.00 -11.85
C ASN A 469 -15.23 -24.85 -13.12
N PRO A 470 -16.47 -24.86 -13.67
CA PRO A 470 -16.83 -25.71 -14.81
C PRO A 470 -16.21 -25.25 -16.15
N HIS A 471 -15.76 -24.00 -16.27
CA HIS A 471 -15.09 -23.50 -17.48
C HIS A 471 -13.67 -24.03 -17.61
N SER A 472 -12.91 -24.02 -16.51
CA SER A 472 -11.50 -24.46 -16.50
C SER A 472 -11.29 -25.90 -16.05
N ASN A 473 -12.34 -26.56 -15.52
CA ASN A 473 -12.28 -27.87 -14.85
C ASN A 473 -11.22 -27.94 -13.73
N ARG A 474 -11.11 -26.84 -12.96
CA ARG A 474 -10.10 -26.64 -11.89
C ARG A 474 -10.74 -26.09 -10.63
N CYS A 475 -10.06 -26.27 -9.51
CA CYS A 475 -10.57 -25.90 -8.20
C CYS A 475 -10.07 -24.50 -7.77
N LEU A 476 -10.88 -23.79 -6.98
CA LEU A 476 -10.47 -22.57 -6.28
C LEU A 476 -9.37 -22.93 -5.27
N ASP A 477 -8.21 -22.32 -5.43
CA ASP A 477 -6.96 -22.76 -4.80
C ASP A 477 -6.23 -21.59 -4.14
N ASP A 478 -5.80 -21.80 -2.91
CA ASP A 478 -4.81 -20.97 -2.22
C ASP A 478 -3.38 -21.37 -2.66
N PRO A 479 -2.64 -20.49 -3.35
CA PRO A 479 -1.35 -20.85 -3.94
C PRO A 479 -0.33 -21.33 -2.91
N GLY A 480 0.02 -22.61 -3.01
CA GLY A 480 1.03 -23.21 -2.13
C GLY A 480 0.56 -23.46 -0.69
N ALA A 481 -0.74 -23.41 -0.43
CA ALA A 481 -1.32 -23.54 0.91
C ALA A 481 -0.72 -22.52 1.91
N THR A 482 -0.60 -21.26 1.48
CA THR A 482 0.09 -20.26 2.27
C THR A 482 -0.77 -19.80 3.45
N LEU A 483 -0.13 -19.54 4.59
CA LEU A 483 -0.78 -18.92 5.75
C LEU A 483 -0.67 -17.39 5.70
N GLN A 484 -0.16 -16.84 4.59
CA GLN A 484 0.09 -15.42 4.43
C GLN A 484 -1.18 -14.67 4.01
N ALA A 485 -1.63 -13.76 4.87
CA ALA A 485 -2.70 -12.82 4.56
C ALA A 485 -2.38 -12.01 3.29
N GLY A 486 -3.37 -11.86 2.42
CA GLY A 486 -3.27 -11.11 1.16
C GLY A 486 -2.78 -11.93 -0.04
N ALA A 487 -2.53 -13.24 0.12
CA ALA A 487 -2.22 -14.09 -1.02
C ALA A 487 -3.44 -14.20 -1.96
N GLN A 488 -3.26 -13.88 -3.24
CA GLN A 488 -4.33 -13.92 -4.23
C GLN A 488 -4.65 -15.37 -4.62
N LEU A 489 -5.93 -15.72 -4.55
CA LEU A 489 -6.43 -17.03 -4.95
C LEU A 489 -6.26 -17.24 -6.47
N GLN A 490 -6.13 -18.50 -6.84
CA GLN A 490 -5.97 -18.93 -8.23
C GLN A 490 -6.90 -20.09 -8.53
N ILE A 491 -6.96 -20.50 -9.79
CA ILE A 491 -7.42 -21.84 -10.16
C ILE A 491 -6.24 -22.80 -10.29
N PHE A 492 -6.41 -24.03 -9.80
CA PHE A 492 -5.41 -25.08 -9.93
C PHE A 492 -6.08 -26.45 -10.11
N ASP A 493 -5.36 -27.40 -10.69
CA ASP A 493 -5.82 -28.79 -10.81
C ASP A 493 -6.27 -29.32 -9.44
N CYS A 494 -7.45 -29.92 -9.40
CA CYS A 494 -8.05 -30.40 -8.16
C CYS A 494 -7.19 -31.51 -7.56
N ASN A 495 -6.64 -31.30 -6.37
CA ASN A 495 -5.60 -32.15 -5.76
C ASN A 495 -5.93 -32.62 -4.33
N LYS A 496 -7.14 -32.32 -3.83
CA LYS A 496 -7.69 -32.77 -2.53
C LYS A 496 -6.95 -32.27 -1.28
N THR A 497 -6.02 -31.32 -1.45
CA THR A 497 -5.28 -30.70 -0.35
C THR A 497 -6.13 -29.67 0.42
N ALA A 498 -5.65 -29.20 1.56
CA ALA A 498 -6.33 -28.17 2.35
C ALA A 498 -6.42 -26.81 1.62
N ALA A 499 -5.51 -26.52 0.69
CA ALA A 499 -5.48 -25.30 -0.13
C ALA A 499 -6.74 -25.09 -0.97
N GLN A 500 -7.47 -26.17 -1.24
CA GLN A 500 -8.65 -26.15 -2.12
C GLN A 500 -9.94 -26.42 -1.35
N ARG A 501 -9.89 -26.51 -0.02
CA ARG A 501 -11.08 -26.77 0.80
C ARG A 501 -11.63 -25.46 1.35
N TRP A 502 -12.95 -25.37 1.38
CA TRP A 502 -13.65 -24.17 1.82
C TRP A 502 -14.87 -24.55 2.65
N ARG A 503 -15.05 -23.88 3.79
CA ARG A 503 -16.30 -23.91 4.54
C ARG A 503 -17.15 -22.74 4.07
N ILE A 504 -18.19 -23.05 3.28
CA ILE A 504 -19.16 -22.07 2.79
C ILE A 504 -20.17 -21.68 3.90
N PRO A 505 -20.80 -20.49 3.82
CA PRO A 505 -21.77 -19.97 4.81
C PRO A 505 -23.04 -20.79 5.00
#